data_AF-A0A4R1YNI4-F1
#
_entry.id   AF-A0A4R1YNI4-F1
#
_cell.length_a   1.000
_cell.length_b   1.000
_cell.length_c   1.000
_cell.angle_alpha   90.00
_cell.angle_beta   90.00
_cell.angle_gamma   90.00
#
_symmetry.space_group_name_H-M   'P 1'
#
loop_
_entity.id
_entity.type
_entity.pdbx_description
1 polymer ?
#
loop_
_entity_poly.entity_id
_entity_poly.type
_entity_poly.pdbx_seq_one_letter_code
_entity_poly.pdbx_strand_id
1 'polypeptide(L)'
;MGRPVIPVFKSFSLDNSVMHVSLAGDIPLDHPSVMAVDVGEEGYRRLLGFVLGSFTEQVGKPMPLAGFSYGENDAFFEAEGYFNAFLGCNTWTAAALRQAGLVSGWWTALPWLLRASLWLHNDQAVFADEAASGNLP
;
A
#
# COMPACT_ATOMS: atom_id res chain seq x y z
N MET A 1 -30.11 -14.34 18.45
CA MET A 1 -30.83 -13.17 17.88
C MET A 1 -30.00 -11.96 18.27
N GLY A 2 -28.98 -11.57 17.51
CA GLY A 2 -29.04 -11.07 16.15
C GLY A 2 -28.67 -9.59 16.19
N ARG A 3 -27.37 -9.27 16.23
CA ARG A 3 -26.87 -7.94 15.88
C ARG A 3 -25.93 -8.12 14.69
N PRO A 4 -26.40 -7.94 13.44
CA PRO A 4 -25.49 -7.72 12.35
C PRO A 4 -24.99 -6.29 12.52
N VAL A 5 -23.76 -6.14 13.01
CA VAL A 5 -23.10 -4.83 12.96
C VAL A 5 -21.97 -4.97 11.95
N ILE A 6 -22.30 -4.52 10.76
CA ILE A 6 -21.51 -4.51 9.54
C ILE A 6 -20.11 -3.94 9.85
N PRO A 7 -19.02 -4.72 9.72
CA PRO A 7 -17.64 -4.27 9.99
C PRO A 7 -17.16 -3.15 9.06
N VAL A 8 -17.94 -2.82 8.02
CA VAL A 8 -17.59 -1.88 6.97
C VAL A 8 -17.91 -0.42 7.33
N PHE A 9 -18.77 -0.15 8.33
CA PHE A 9 -19.13 1.25 8.66
C PHE A 9 -18.17 1.95 9.61
N LYS A 10 -17.32 1.22 10.34
CA LYS A 10 -16.29 1.84 11.19
C LYS A 10 -15.15 2.48 10.39
N SER A 11 -14.92 2.07 9.14
CA SER A 11 -13.92 2.70 8.26
C SER A 11 -14.31 4.11 7.78
N PHE A 12 -15.50 4.61 8.13
CA PHE A 12 -15.98 5.96 7.83
C PHE A 12 -15.95 6.93 9.03
N SER A 13 -15.74 6.43 10.26
CA SER A 13 -15.40 7.29 11.39
C SER A 13 -13.89 7.53 11.39
N LEU A 14 -13.44 8.69 11.86
CA LEU A 14 -12.03 9.03 12.08
C LEU A 14 -11.41 8.13 13.18
N ASP A 15 -11.35 6.83 12.95
CA ASP A 15 -10.68 5.86 13.81
C ASP A 15 -9.16 5.87 13.50
N ASN A 16 -8.35 5.40 14.46
CA ASN A 16 -6.91 5.23 14.28
C ASN A 16 -6.62 4.39 13.03
N SER A 17 -5.57 4.73 12.28
CA SER A 17 -5.17 3.94 11.13
C SER A 17 -4.67 2.55 11.53
N VAL A 18 -4.85 1.57 10.65
CA VAL A 18 -4.33 0.22 10.82
C VAL A 18 -3.52 -0.21 9.61
N MET A 19 -2.45 -0.97 9.85
CA MET A 19 -1.70 -1.68 8.82
C MET A 19 -2.23 -3.10 8.72
N HIS A 20 -2.77 -3.47 7.56
CA HIS A 20 -3.10 -4.84 7.24
C HIS A 20 -1.90 -5.51 6.57
N VAL A 21 -1.41 -6.59 7.16
CA VAL A 21 -0.25 -7.33 6.67
C VAL A 21 -0.68 -8.75 6.37
N SER A 22 -0.44 -9.19 5.14
CA SER A 22 -0.69 -10.56 4.70
C SER A 22 0.56 -11.17 4.07
N LEU A 23 0.67 -12.50 4.14
CA LEU A 23 1.67 -13.23 3.37
C LEU A 23 1.25 -13.23 1.89
N ALA A 24 2.02 -12.54 1.05
CA ALA A 24 1.66 -12.34 -0.36
C ALA A 24 1.70 -13.63 -1.20
N GLY A 25 2.54 -14.61 -0.82
CA GLY A 25 2.82 -15.78 -1.67
C GLY A 25 3.54 -15.39 -2.96
N ASP A 26 3.40 -16.21 -4.00
CA ASP A 26 3.93 -15.91 -5.33
C ASP A 26 3.10 -14.82 -6.02
N ILE A 27 3.77 -13.75 -6.47
CA ILE A 27 3.12 -12.64 -7.18
C ILE A 27 3.37 -12.82 -8.70
N PRO A 28 2.33 -13.10 -9.51
CA PRO A 28 2.47 -13.24 -10.96
C PRO A 28 2.76 -11.88 -11.60
N LEU A 29 4.01 -11.66 -12.01
CA LEU A 29 4.48 -10.38 -12.56
C LEU A 29 3.84 -10.03 -13.92
N ASP A 30 3.28 -11.02 -14.60
CA ASP A 30 2.58 -10.88 -15.88
C ASP A 30 1.09 -10.54 -15.72
N HIS A 31 0.56 -10.52 -14.49
CA HIS A 31 -0.85 -10.25 -14.26
C HIS A 31 -1.17 -8.75 -14.43
N PRO A 32 -2.27 -8.37 -15.11
CA PRO A 32 -2.60 -6.96 -15.43
C PRO A 32 -2.90 -6.07 -14.21
N SER A 33 -3.13 -6.68 -13.03
CA SER A 33 -3.27 -5.95 -11.78
C SER A 33 -1.96 -5.77 -11.02
N VAL A 34 -0.84 -6.30 -11.51
CA VAL A 34 0.48 -6.18 -10.92
C VAL A 34 1.29 -5.18 -11.75
N MET A 35 2.00 -4.29 -11.07
CA MET A 35 2.91 -3.33 -11.67
C MET A 35 4.27 -3.54 -11.03
N ALA A 36 5.23 -4.03 -11.81
CA ALA A 36 6.60 -4.24 -11.36
C ALA A 36 7.39 -2.92 -11.50
N VAL A 37 8.13 -2.56 -10.46
CA VAL A 37 8.87 -1.30 -10.37
C VAL A 37 10.26 -1.59 -9.81
N ASP A 38 11.30 -1.17 -10.52
CA ASP A 38 12.68 -1.24 -10.02
C ASP A 38 13.06 0.08 -9.34
N VAL A 39 13.35 0.00 -8.05
CA VAL A 39 13.73 1.16 -7.21
C VAL A 39 15.20 1.14 -6.82
N GLY A 40 15.96 0.15 -7.27
CA GLY A 40 17.32 -0.13 -6.83
C GLY A 40 17.42 -0.42 -5.32
N GLU A 41 18.62 -0.74 -4.86
CA GLU A 41 18.88 -1.12 -3.48
C GLU A 41 18.61 0.02 -2.48
N GLU A 42 19.06 1.23 -2.79
CA GLU A 42 18.87 2.38 -1.90
C GLU A 42 17.40 2.78 -1.80
N GLY A 43 16.68 2.77 -2.92
CA GLY A 43 15.24 3.06 -2.96
C GLY A 43 14.45 2.03 -2.18
N TYR A 44 14.80 0.75 -2.34
CA TYR A 44 14.21 -0.33 -1.57
C TYR A 44 14.43 -0.15 -0.06
N ARG A 45 15.64 0.22 0.38
CA ARG A 45 15.92 0.50 1.80
C ARG A 45 15.11 1.67 2.35
N ARG A 46 14.93 2.75 1.57
CA ARG A 46 14.09 3.89 1.96
C ARG A 46 12.62 3.49 2.03
N LEU A 47 12.15 2.67 1.08
CA LEU A 47 10.79 2.12 1.09
C LEU A 47 10.54 1.29 2.35
N LEU A 48 11.45 0.37 2.69
CA LEU A 48 11.35 -0.41 3.93
C LEU A 48 11.32 0.49 5.17
N GLY A 49 12.17 1.52 5.22
CA GLY A 49 12.17 2.48 6.33
C GLY A 49 10.84 3.21 6.47
N PHE A 50 10.22 3.63 5.36
CA PHE A 50 8.90 4.25 5.36
C PHE A 50 7.80 3.30 5.84
N VAL A 51 7.80 2.05 5.33
CA VAL A 51 6.82 1.03 5.74
C VAL A 51 6.94 0.72 7.23
N LEU A 52 8.16 0.51 7.73
CA LEU A 52 8.40 0.26 9.16
C LEU A 52 7.99 1.46 10.02
N GLY A 53 8.33 2.68 9.59
CA GLY A 53 7.92 3.92 10.28
C GLY A 53 6.42 4.23 10.20
N SER A 54 5.63 3.44 9.47
CA SER A 54 4.17 3.59 9.41
C SER A 54 3.45 2.81 10.52
N PHE A 55 4.14 1.91 11.23
CA PHE A 55 3.56 1.17 12.35
C PHE A 55 3.69 1.96 13.64
N THR A 56 2.65 1.91 14.47
CA THR A 56 2.79 2.31 15.87
C THR A 56 3.55 1.21 16.60
N GLU A 57 4.61 1.60 17.31
CA GLU A 57 5.47 0.67 18.04
C GLU A 57 5.25 0.72 19.55
N GLN A 58 5.32 -0.46 20.17
CA GLN A 58 5.43 -0.61 21.63
C GLN A 58 6.65 -1.46 21.94
N VAL A 59 7.58 -0.90 22.72
CA VAL A 59 8.85 -1.56 23.08
C VAL A 59 9.65 -2.00 21.82
N GLY A 60 9.68 -1.12 20.81
CA GLY A 60 10.45 -1.33 19.57
C GLY A 60 9.90 -2.41 18.64
N LYS A 61 8.61 -2.73 18.73
CA LYS A 61 7.92 -3.68 17.86
C LYS A 61 6.55 -3.13 17.44
N PRO A 62 6.11 -3.40 16.19
CA PRO A 62 4.74 -3.09 15.77
C PRO A 62 3.69 -3.67 16.72
N MET A 63 2.67 -2.89 17.04
CA MET A 63 1.59 -3.29 17.95
C MET A 63 0.50 -4.08 17.22
N PRO A 64 0.35 -5.40 17.46
CA PRO A 64 -0.70 -6.18 16.80
C PRO A 64 -2.08 -5.93 17.42
N LEU A 65 -3.11 -5.90 16.58
CA LEU A 65 -4.51 -5.90 16.97
C LEU A 65 -5.01 -7.34 17.10
N ALA A 66 -4.83 -7.92 18.29
CA ALA A 66 -5.21 -9.31 18.56
C ALA A 66 -6.71 -9.56 18.32
N GLY A 67 -7.03 -10.67 17.66
CA GLY A 67 -8.41 -11.06 17.36
C GLY A 67 -8.99 -10.44 16.08
N PHE A 68 -8.19 -9.68 15.32
CA PHE A 68 -8.56 -9.15 14.00
C PHE A 68 -7.70 -9.80 12.91
N SER A 69 -8.35 -10.45 11.96
CA SER A 69 -7.77 -11.03 10.74
C SER A 69 -8.88 -11.27 9.72
N TYR A 70 -8.56 -11.32 8.42
CA TYR A 70 -9.49 -11.83 7.40
C TYR A 70 -9.33 -13.34 7.19
N GLY A 71 -8.18 -13.91 7.53
CA GLY A 71 -7.90 -15.34 7.40
C GLY A 71 -6.80 -15.80 8.35
N GLU A 72 -6.14 -16.90 7.98
CA GLU A 72 -5.08 -17.54 8.79
C GLU A 72 -3.68 -16.94 8.53
N ASN A 73 -3.51 -16.22 7.41
CA ASN A 73 -2.23 -15.74 6.91
C ASN A 73 -2.13 -14.21 6.89
N ASP A 74 -2.93 -13.53 7.72
CA ASP A 74 -2.93 -12.08 7.84
C ASP A 74 -3.11 -11.62 9.29
N ALA A 75 -2.70 -10.37 9.54
CA ALA A 75 -2.84 -9.71 10.82
C ALA A 75 -3.03 -8.21 10.63
N PHE A 76 -3.65 -7.58 11.61
CA PHE A 76 -3.78 -6.12 11.70
C PHE A 76 -2.85 -5.57 12.77
N PHE A 77 -2.28 -4.40 12.51
CA PHE A 77 -1.42 -3.67 13.44
C PHE A 77 -1.91 -2.22 13.57
N GLU A 78 -1.67 -1.60 14.72
CA GLU A 78 -1.86 -0.15 14.88
C GLU A 78 -0.86 0.59 13.98
N ALA A 79 -1.33 1.70 13.38
CA ALA A 79 -0.55 2.50 12.45
C ALA A 79 -0.57 3.98 12.81
N GLU A 80 0.49 4.69 12.43
CA GLU A 80 0.62 6.12 12.64
C GLU A 80 -0.23 6.93 11.64
N GLY A 81 -1.12 7.78 12.15
CA GLY A 81 -1.89 8.76 11.36
C GLY A 81 -3.41 8.50 11.29
N TYR A 82 -4.05 9.11 10.29
CA TYR A 82 -5.49 8.99 10.02
C TYR A 82 -5.68 8.28 8.68
N PHE A 83 -6.51 7.23 8.64
CA PHE A 83 -6.76 6.46 7.43
C PHE A 83 -8.25 6.43 7.08
N ASN A 84 -8.57 6.70 5.82
CA ASN A 84 -9.80 6.21 5.20
C ASN A 84 -9.47 5.63 3.81
N ALA A 85 -10.23 4.65 3.34
CA ALA A 85 -9.92 3.91 2.10
C ALA A 85 -9.92 4.78 0.81
N PHE A 86 -10.38 6.03 0.89
CA PHE A 86 -10.44 6.97 -0.23
C PHE A 86 -9.37 8.07 -0.18
N LEU A 87 -8.73 8.29 0.97
CA LEU A 87 -7.69 9.31 1.16
C LEU A 87 -6.35 8.70 1.64
N GLY A 88 -6.38 7.49 2.21
CA GLY A 88 -5.28 6.83 2.90
C GLY A 88 -4.45 5.90 2.01
N CYS A 89 -4.98 4.75 1.57
CA CYS A 89 -4.13 3.66 1.03
C CYS A 89 -3.31 4.06 -0.20
N ASN A 90 -3.94 4.54 -1.27
CA ASN A 90 -3.20 4.87 -2.49
C ASN A 90 -2.32 6.11 -2.31
N THR A 91 -2.72 7.06 -1.47
CA THR A 91 -1.89 8.22 -1.11
C THR A 91 -0.66 7.81 -0.28
N TRP A 92 -0.84 6.86 0.65
CA TRP A 92 0.23 6.26 1.45
C TRP A 92 1.18 5.46 0.56
N THR A 93 0.66 4.64 -0.35
CA THR A 93 1.47 3.92 -1.35
C THR A 93 2.26 4.90 -2.21
N ALA A 94 1.63 5.98 -2.68
CA ALA A 94 2.31 7.03 -3.42
C ALA A 94 3.43 7.68 -2.61
N ALA A 95 3.19 7.96 -1.32
CA ALA A 95 4.22 8.49 -0.41
C ALA A 95 5.38 7.52 -0.23
N ALA A 96 5.09 6.24 -0.04
CA ALA A 96 6.09 5.17 0.07
C ALA A 96 6.97 5.09 -1.19
N LEU A 97 6.36 5.09 -2.37
CA LEU A 97 7.06 5.05 -3.66
C LEU A 97 7.88 6.33 -3.89
N ARG A 98 7.42 7.50 -3.43
CA ARG A 98 8.23 8.73 -3.44
C ARG A 98 9.46 8.63 -2.56
N GLN A 99 9.37 7.99 -1.39
CA GLN A 99 10.56 7.70 -0.58
C GLN A 99 11.51 6.73 -1.30
N ALA A 100 10.97 5.80 -2.08
CA ALA A 100 11.77 4.88 -2.90
C ALA A 100 12.51 5.60 -4.04
N GLY A 101 12.07 6.79 -4.45
CA GLY A 101 12.70 7.61 -5.48
C GLY A 101 11.85 7.80 -6.74
N LEU A 102 10.62 7.28 -6.75
CA LEU A 102 9.67 7.58 -7.82
C LEU A 102 9.04 8.96 -7.66
N VAL A 103 8.48 9.47 -8.74
CA VAL A 103 7.70 10.70 -8.75
C VAL A 103 6.21 10.38 -8.93
N SER A 104 5.36 11.03 -8.13
CA SER A 104 3.91 10.96 -8.29
C SER A 104 3.28 12.27 -7.83
N GLY A 105 2.03 12.52 -8.24
CA GLY A 105 1.20 13.56 -7.64
C GLY A 105 0.98 13.29 -6.14
N TRP A 106 0.70 14.36 -5.39
CA TRP A 106 0.44 14.27 -3.95
C TRP A 106 -0.94 13.70 -3.60
N TRP A 107 -1.90 13.73 -4.52
CA TRP A 107 -3.23 13.20 -4.30
C TRP A 107 -3.61 12.20 -5.40
N THR A 108 -3.46 10.91 -5.08
CA THR A 108 -3.68 9.77 -5.98
C THR A 108 -4.62 8.76 -5.33
N ALA A 109 -5.79 9.23 -4.88
CA ALA A 109 -6.76 8.47 -4.09
C ALA A 109 -7.26 7.17 -4.75
N LEU A 110 -7.30 7.11 -6.09
CA LEU A 110 -7.80 5.97 -6.84
C LEU A 110 -6.64 5.14 -7.42
N PRO A 111 -6.77 3.80 -7.53
CA PRO A 111 -5.70 2.95 -8.04
C PRO A 111 -5.21 3.36 -9.44
N TRP A 112 -6.15 3.67 -10.35
CA TRP A 112 -5.80 4.09 -11.71
C TRP A 112 -5.15 5.48 -11.76
N LEU A 113 -5.51 6.39 -10.84
CA LEU A 113 -4.86 7.69 -10.73
C LEU A 113 -3.42 7.55 -10.24
N LEU A 114 -3.17 6.66 -9.27
CA LEU A 114 -1.82 6.34 -8.83
C LEU A 114 -0.99 5.77 -9.98
N ARG A 115 -1.51 4.76 -10.69
CA ARG A 115 -0.81 4.16 -11.84
C ARG A 115 -0.50 5.18 -12.93
N ALA A 116 -1.51 5.95 -13.35
CA ALA A 116 -1.32 6.99 -14.36
C ALA A 116 -0.30 8.04 -13.91
N SER A 117 -0.36 8.45 -12.64
CA SER A 117 0.60 9.41 -12.10
C SER A 117 2.03 8.88 -12.07
N LEU A 118 2.24 7.60 -11.74
CA LEU A 118 3.57 7.00 -11.77
C LEU A 118 4.08 6.92 -13.21
N TRP A 119 3.25 6.46 -14.14
CA TRP A 119 3.61 6.32 -15.54
C TRP A 119 3.98 7.66 -16.20
N LEU A 120 3.22 8.72 -15.89
CA LEU A 120 3.43 10.06 -16.47
C LEU A 120 4.67 10.80 -15.95
N HIS A 121 5.19 10.42 -14.78
CA HIS A 121 6.22 11.20 -14.09
C HIS A 121 7.56 10.47 -13.91
N ASN A 122 7.69 9.23 -14.37
CA ASN A 122 8.91 8.45 -14.26
C ASN A 122 9.38 7.96 -15.64
N ASP A 123 10.67 7.65 -15.74
CA ASP A 123 11.21 6.99 -16.93
C ASP A 123 10.57 5.60 -17.08
N GLN A 124 10.27 5.20 -18.31
CA GLN A 124 9.67 3.90 -18.59
C GLN A 124 10.59 2.73 -18.24
N ALA A 125 11.91 2.95 -18.22
CA ALA A 125 12.90 1.96 -17.80
C ALA A 125 12.76 1.54 -16.32
N VAL A 126 12.04 2.32 -15.50
CA VAL A 126 11.74 1.99 -14.09
C VAL A 126 10.70 0.87 -13.98
N PHE A 127 9.84 0.73 -14.98
CA PHE A 127 8.84 -0.33 -15.01
C PHE A 127 9.45 -1.53 -15.74
N ALA A 128 9.56 -2.67 -15.05
CA ALA A 128 10.11 -3.87 -15.67
C ALA A 128 9.28 -4.22 -16.92
N ASP A 129 9.93 -4.31 -18.08
CA ASP A 129 9.36 -4.42 -19.44
C ASP A 129 7.83 -4.61 -19.52
N GLU A 130 7.09 -3.49 -19.40
CA GLU A 130 5.72 -3.39 -19.94
C GLU A 130 5.72 -3.50 -21.48
N ALA A 131 6.90 -3.47 -22.12
CA ALA A 131 7.09 -3.57 -23.56
C ALA A 131 6.61 -4.91 -24.17
N ALA A 132 6.40 -5.96 -23.36
CA ALA A 132 5.96 -7.27 -23.85
C ALA A 132 4.43 -7.44 -23.96
N SER A 133 3.61 -6.58 -23.33
CA SER A 133 2.16 -6.82 -23.25
C SER A 133 1.29 -5.94 -24.16
N GLY A 134 1.88 -5.00 -24.90
CA GLY A 134 1.23 -4.33 -26.05
C GLY A 134 -0.12 -3.67 -25.77
N ASN A 135 -0.44 -3.37 -24.51
CA ASN A 135 -1.71 -2.79 -24.10
C ASN A 135 -1.45 -1.56 -23.22
N LEU A 136 -1.26 -0.42 -23.89
CA LEU A 136 -1.61 0.87 -23.30
C LEU A 136 -3.14 1.09 -23.47
N PRO A 137 -3.79 1.84 -22.57
CA PRO A 137 -5.19 2.25 -22.75
C PRO A 137 -5.42 3.12 -24.00
#